data_AF-A0A4Q7Z6L2-F1
#
_entry.id   AF-A0A4Q7Z6L2-F1
#
_cell.length_a   1.000
_cell.length_b   1.000
_cell.length_c   1.000
_cell.angle_alpha   90.00
_cell.angle_beta   90.00
_cell.angle_gamma   90.00
#
_symmetry.space_group_name_H-M   'P 1'
#
loop_
_entity.id
_entity.type
_entity.pdbx_description
1 polymer ?
#
loop_
_entity_poly.entity_id
_entity_poly.type
_entity_poly.pdbx_seq_one_letter_code
_entity_poly.pdbx_strand_id
1 'polypeptide(L)'
;MSTHSFAYPDFHAASSTEGRYMESENWTSVAHWPRAWLDIVFKTYPRMPLLPLPDVPWESQLSLSEALVQRSSDRANVAEPLALDTLSVLLRESTRIKPTAVDHGSRRVYPSAGARFPVEVYVAVSRCEGVASGLYHYRPLDHALEQLAAGPQRDRLRRVFGHDWIADARCVVLLSAELSRSAVKYGDRAYRFSLIEAGHLMHNLLLVGTDLGSAVTPIGGFADDRMHRYLGLGPTEEYVLYSAVVS
;
A
#
# COMPACT_ATOMS: atom_id res chain seq x y z
N MET A 1 -7.79 -38.25 -9.62
CA MET A 1 -7.02 -37.18 -8.95
C MET A 1 -6.55 -36.22 -10.03
N SER A 2 -7.10 -35.01 -10.08
CA SER A 2 -6.65 -33.97 -11.02
C SER A 2 -5.27 -33.50 -10.58
N THR A 3 -4.26 -33.60 -11.45
CA THR A 3 -2.96 -32.98 -11.21
C THR A 3 -3.15 -31.47 -11.29
N HIS A 4 -3.21 -30.79 -10.15
CA HIS A 4 -3.18 -29.34 -10.12
C HIS A 4 -1.81 -28.87 -10.63
N SER A 5 -1.78 -28.37 -11.86
CA SER A 5 -0.64 -27.59 -12.36
C SER A 5 -0.69 -26.22 -11.70
N PHE A 6 0.33 -25.91 -10.89
CA PHE A 6 0.48 -24.57 -10.33
C PHE A 6 1.25 -23.70 -11.33
N ALA A 7 0.82 -22.47 -11.57
CA ALA A 7 1.52 -21.53 -12.44
C ALA A 7 2.83 -20.98 -11.83
N TYR A 8 3.12 -21.30 -10.57
CA TYR A 8 4.27 -20.77 -9.84
C TYR A 8 5.64 -21.10 -10.49
N PRO A 9 5.92 -22.34 -10.97
CA PRO A 9 7.18 -22.64 -11.62
C PRO A 9 7.39 -21.80 -12.89
N ASP A 10 6.35 -21.64 -13.70
CA ASP A 10 6.40 -20.83 -14.93
C ASP A 10 6.65 -19.35 -14.59
N PHE A 11 5.93 -18.81 -13.61
CA PHE A 11 6.17 -17.45 -13.13
C PHE A 11 7.59 -17.27 -12.55
N HIS A 12 8.08 -18.23 -11.77
CA HIS A 12 9.42 -18.15 -11.18
C HIS A 12 10.51 -18.18 -12.27
N ALA A 13 10.33 -19.02 -13.29
CA ALA A 13 11.22 -19.10 -14.44
C ALA A 13 11.18 -17.80 -15.27
N ALA A 14 9.99 -17.29 -15.60
CA ALA A 14 9.82 -16.04 -16.36
C ALA A 14 10.41 -14.81 -15.64
N SER A 15 10.31 -14.77 -14.31
CA SER A 15 10.90 -13.70 -13.48
C SER A 15 12.34 -13.98 -13.02
N SER A 16 12.94 -15.09 -13.49
CA SER A 16 14.36 -15.40 -13.29
C SER A 16 15.21 -14.66 -14.31
N THR A 17 16.45 -14.39 -13.94
CA THR A 17 17.34 -13.56 -14.75
C THR A 17 18.50 -14.30 -15.36
N GLU A 18 18.71 -15.59 -15.04
CA GLU A 18 19.78 -16.44 -15.61
C GLU A 18 21.13 -15.70 -15.77
N GLY A 19 21.50 -14.82 -14.83
CA GLY A 19 22.72 -13.99 -14.93
C GLY A 19 22.68 -12.76 -15.86
N ARG A 20 21.68 -12.61 -16.74
CA ARG A 20 21.59 -11.52 -17.76
C ARG A 20 21.71 -10.09 -17.21
N TYR A 21 21.30 -9.88 -15.96
CA TYR A 21 21.39 -8.59 -15.27
C TYR A 21 22.78 -8.32 -14.66
N MET A 22 23.56 -9.37 -14.40
CA MET A 22 24.93 -9.26 -13.87
C MET A 22 25.98 -9.12 -14.98
N GLU A 23 25.63 -9.51 -16.20
CA GLU A 23 26.55 -9.54 -17.35
C GLU A 23 26.45 -8.30 -18.28
N SER A 24 25.45 -7.43 -18.08
CA SER A 24 25.28 -6.23 -18.92
C SER A 24 25.77 -4.96 -18.24
N GLU A 25 26.61 -4.18 -18.95
CA GLU A 25 27.22 -2.93 -18.48
C GLU A 25 26.20 -1.84 -18.07
N ASN A 26 24.96 -1.92 -18.55
CA ASN A 26 23.91 -0.93 -18.29
C ASN A 26 23.42 -0.90 -16.83
N TRP A 27 23.78 -1.87 -15.99
CA TRP A 27 23.36 -1.89 -14.57
C TRP A 27 24.36 -1.21 -13.62
N THR A 28 25.59 -0.95 -14.06
CA THR A 28 26.67 -0.53 -13.16
C THR A 28 26.76 0.98 -12.95
N SER A 29 26.16 1.80 -13.83
CA SER A 29 26.15 3.26 -13.69
C SER A 29 24.78 3.88 -13.96
N VAL A 30 24.25 4.58 -12.95
CA VAL A 30 22.99 5.35 -13.02
C VAL A 30 23.04 6.41 -14.12
N ALA A 31 24.23 6.93 -14.46
CA ALA A 31 24.41 7.97 -15.48
C ALA A 31 23.98 7.52 -16.90
N HIS A 32 23.95 6.21 -17.16
CA HIS A 32 23.59 5.65 -18.46
C HIS A 32 22.20 5.00 -18.46
N TRP A 33 21.45 5.10 -17.36
CA TRP A 33 20.13 4.49 -17.29
C TRP A 33 19.12 5.21 -18.20
N PRO A 34 18.23 4.46 -18.88
CA PRO A 34 17.10 5.06 -19.59
C PRO A 34 16.31 5.98 -18.68
N ARG A 35 15.91 7.16 -19.17
CA ARG A 35 15.14 8.13 -18.38
C ARG A 35 13.86 7.54 -17.80
N ALA A 36 13.19 6.66 -18.54
CA ALA A 36 11.99 5.94 -18.08
C ALA A 36 12.22 5.10 -16.81
N TRP A 37 13.47 4.72 -16.49
CA TRP A 37 13.84 4.02 -15.25
C TRP A 37 14.02 4.95 -14.06
N LEU A 38 14.14 6.26 -14.30
CA LEU A 38 14.32 7.30 -13.30
C LEU A 38 13.02 8.07 -13.02
N ASP A 39 12.07 8.06 -13.97
CA ASP A 39 10.80 8.76 -13.83
C ASP A 39 9.95 8.13 -12.72
N ILE A 40 9.56 8.94 -11.73
CA ILE A 40 8.69 8.55 -10.62
C ILE A 40 7.33 9.16 -10.87
N VAL A 41 6.30 8.31 -10.83
CA VAL A 41 4.92 8.69 -11.12
C VAL A 41 4.12 8.59 -9.83
N PHE A 42 3.35 9.65 -9.54
CA PHE A 42 2.38 9.68 -8.46
C PHE A 42 0.99 9.60 -9.07
N LYS A 43 0.20 8.61 -8.66
CA LYS A 43 -1.20 8.54 -9.06
C LYS A 43 -1.96 9.70 -8.45
N THR A 44 -2.88 10.27 -9.21
CA THR A 44 -3.87 11.23 -8.72
C THR A 44 -5.20 10.96 -9.39
N TYR A 45 -6.27 11.41 -8.75
CA TYR A 45 -7.62 11.46 -9.28
C TYR A 45 -8.09 12.92 -9.31
N PRO A 46 -7.65 13.73 -10.29
CA PRO A 46 -7.72 15.20 -10.23
C PRO A 46 -9.13 15.80 -10.15
N ARG A 47 -10.17 15.01 -10.46
CA ARG A 47 -11.58 15.42 -10.43
C ARG A 47 -12.30 14.99 -9.16
N MET A 48 -11.65 14.24 -8.29
CA MET A 48 -12.23 13.76 -7.04
C MET A 48 -12.06 14.80 -5.93
N PRO A 49 -13.02 14.93 -5.00
CA PRO A 49 -12.86 15.79 -3.84
C PRO A 49 -11.60 15.43 -3.06
N LEU A 50 -10.79 16.44 -2.75
CA LEU A 50 -9.55 16.30 -2.00
C LEU A 50 -9.78 16.71 -0.55
N LEU A 51 -9.40 15.83 0.38
CA LEU A 51 -9.41 16.06 1.81
C LEU A 51 -7.96 16.09 2.31
N PRO A 52 -7.38 17.28 2.60
CA PRO A 52 -6.08 17.37 3.25
C PRO A 52 -6.12 16.70 4.63
N LEU A 53 -5.09 15.93 4.97
CA LEU A 53 -4.92 15.38 6.31
C LEU A 53 -4.12 16.36 7.18
N PRO A 54 -4.38 16.42 8.49
CA PRO A 54 -3.65 17.32 9.38
C PRO A 54 -2.19 16.88 9.50
N ASP A 55 -1.26 17.82 9.42
CA ASP A 55 0.16 17.58 9.65
C ASP A 55 0.45 17.53 11.16
N VAL A 56 0.08 16.42 11.79
CA VAL A 56 0.21 16.21 13.25
C VAL A 56 1.65 15.84 13.58
N PRO A 57 2.37 16.58 14.45
CA PRO A 57 3.70 16.14 14.90
C PRO A 57 3.61 14.75 15.54
N TRP A 58 4.48 13.84 15.12
CA TRP A 58 4.57 12.50 15.70
C TRP A 58 5.97 12.28 16.26
N GLU A 59 6.02 12.02 17.56
CA GLU A 59 7.19 11.51 18.25
C GLU A 59 6.85 10.11 18.75
N SER A 60 7.59 9.12 18.26
CA SER A 60 7.42 7.72 18.66
C SER A 60 7.53 7.59 20.18
N GLN A 61 6.53 6.99 20.82
CA GLN A 61 6.53 6.74 22.26
C GLN A 61 7.27 5.43 22.60
N LEU A 62 7.38 4.52 21.63
CA LEU A 62 8.10 3.27 21.73
C LEU A 62 9.46 3.36 21.04
N SER A 63 10.47 2.69 21.60
CA SER A 63 11.65 2.30 20.85
C SER A 63 11.31 1.27 19.78
N LEU A 64 12.18 1.12 18.78
CA LEU A 64 12.01 0.07 17.74
C LEU A 64 11.87 -1.33 18.35
N SER A 65 12.65 -1.64 19.39
CA SER A 65 12.59 -2.94 20.06
C SER A 65 11.25 -3.17 20.75
N GLU A 66 10.70 -2.14 21.40
CA GLU A 66 9.40 -2.22 22.05
C GLU A 66 8.29 -2.37 21.03
N ALA A 67 8.30 -1.58 19.94
CA ALA A 67 7.31 -1.70 18.86
C ALA A 67 7.32 -3.11 18.25
N LEU A 68 8.49 -3.71 18.00
CA LEU A 68 8.60 -5.06 17.46
C LEU A 68 8.01 -6.14 18.40
N VAL A 69 8.25 -6.00 19.71
CA VAL A 69 7.76 -6.94 20.73
C VAL A 69 6.27 -6.78 20.96
N GLN A 70 5.77 -5.54 21.04
CA GLN A 70 4.37 -5.24 21.33
C GLN A 70 3.46 -5.45 20.12
N ARG A 71 4.01 -5.35 18.89
CA ARG A 71 3.23 -5.53 17.67
C ARG A 71 2.50 -6.86 17.71
N SER A 72 1.19 -6.78 17.54
CA SER A 72 0.28 -7.92 17.46
C SER A 72 -0.80 -7.63 16.42
N SER A 73 -1.58 -8.65 16.06
CA SER A 73 -2.74 -8.47 15.18
C SER A 73 -3.98 -8.74 16.02
N ASP A 74 -4.76 -7.69 16.24
CA ASP A 74 -6.02 -7.75 16.97
C ASP A 74 -7.20 -7.59 16.01
N ARG A 75 -8.23 -8.40 16.23
CA ARG A 75 -9.48 -8.45 15.45
C ARG A 75 -10.67 -7.96 16.28
N ALA A 76 -10.42 -7.40 17.46
CA ALA A 76 -11.43 -6.75 18.27
C ALA A 76 -12.14 -5.65 17.47
N ASN A 77 -13.46 -5.55 17.67
CA ASN A 77 -14.25 -4.48 17.10
C ASN A 77 -14.28 -3.30 18.08
N VAL A 78 -13.62 -2.21 17.72
CA VAL A 78 -13.66 -0.95 18.48
C VAL A 78 -14.85 -0.12 17.99
N ALA A 79 -15.72 0.26 18.92
CA ALA A 79 -16.95 0.99 18.61
C ALA A 79 -16.65 2.45 18.25
N GLU A 80 -15.70 3.03 18.96
CA GLU A 80 -15.23 4.40 18.79
C GLU A 80 -14.67 4.62 17.38
N PRO A 81 -14.91 5.78 16.76
CA PRO A 81 -14.30 6.12 15.48
C PRO A 81 -12.78 6.21 15.61
N LEU A 82 -12.07 6.01 14.49
CA LEU A 82 -10.63 6.28 14.43
C LEU A 82 -10.40 7.80 14.51
N ALA A 83 -9.54 8.27 15.40
CA ALA A 83 -9.16 9.68 15.44
C ALA A 83 -8.50 10.09 14.11
N LEU A 84 -8.81 11.30 13.62
CA LEU A 84 -8.25 11.82 12.38
C LEU A 84 -6.72 11.86 12.42
N ASP A 85 -6.18 12.27 13.56
CA ASP A 85 -4.73 12.37 13.80
C ASP A 85 -4.05 11.00 13.70
N THR A 86 -4.68 9.95 14.23
CA THR A 86 -4.18 8.58 14.11
C THR A 86 -4.15 8.12 12.66
N LEU A 87 -5.22 8.34 11.89
CA LEU A 87 -5.23 8.00 10.46
C LEU A 87 -4.16 8.78 9.69
N SER A 88 -4.04 10.07 10.01
CA SER A 88 -3.06 10.96 9.41
C SER A 88 -1.63 10.46 9.62
N VAL A 89 -1.23 10.27 10.89
CA VAL A 89 0.11 9.80 11.25
C VAL A 89 0.36 8.39 10.69
N LEU A 90 -0.61 7.48 10.78
CA LEU A 90 -0.48 6.13 10.25
C LEU A 90 -0.12 6.13 8.77
N LEU A 91 -0.85 6.90 7.96
CA LEU A 91 -0.59 6.98 6.52
C LEU A 91 0.72 7.73 6.22
N ARG A 92 0.94 8.88 6.86
CA ARG A 92 2.13 9.71 6.62
C ARG A 92 3.39 8.95 6.98
N GLU A 93 3.51 8.42 8.19
CA GLU A 93 4.75 7.79 8.66
C GLU A 93 5.02 6.45 8.02
N SER A 94 3.99 5.74 7.57
CA SER A 94 4.22 4.48 6.87
C SER A 94 4.73 4.69 5.44
N THR A 95 4.38 5.83 4.84
CA THR A 95 4.64 6.12 3.42
C THR A 95 5.61 7.28 3.17
N ARG A 96 6.07 7.95 4.24
CA ARG A 96 6.77 9.24 4.22
C ARG A 96 7.82 9.32 3.13
N ILE A 97 7.71 10.36 2.30
CA ILE A 97 8.71 10.76 1.33
C ILE A 97 9.79 11.55 2.08
N LYS A 98 11.05 11.11 1.95
CA LYS A 98 12.19 11.77 2.57
C LYS A 98 12.59 12.97 1.71
N PRO A 99 12.67 14.19 2.24
CA PRO A 99 13.14 15.33 1.49
C PRO A 99 14.60 15.09 1.11
N THR A 100 14.91 15.16 -0.19
CA THR A 100 16.29 15.15 -0.68
C THR A 100 16.45 16.27 -1.70
N ALA A 101 17.64 16.87 -1.74
CA ALA A 101 17.99 17.87 -2.73
C ALA A 101 18.20 17.30 -4.16
N VAL A 102 18.17 15.97 -4.32
CA VAL A 102 18.78 15.28 -5.47
C VAL A 102 17.79 14.41 -6.25
N ASP A 103 16.62 14.04 -5.70
CA ASP A 103 15.84 12.93 -6.27
C ASP A 103 14.30 13.06 -6.35
N HIS A 104 13.74 14.27 -6.22
CA HIS A 104 12.32 14.53 -6.50
C HIS A 104 11.31 13.55 -5.85
N GLY A 105 11.62 13.00 -4.66
CA GLY A 105 10.75 12.07 -3.94
C GLY A 105 11.04 10.59 -4.18
N SER A 106 12.24 10.24 -4.67
CA SER A 106 12.68 8.84 -4.84
C SER A 106 13.05 8.11 -3.56
N ARG A 107 13.11 8.82 -2.43
CA ARG A 107 13.34 8.19 -1.13
C ARG A 107 12.08 8.18 -0.31
N ARG A 108 11.73 6.99 0.16
CA ARG A 108 10.70 6.80 1.18
C ARG A 108 11.29 6.16 2.42
N VAL A 109 10.49 6.07 3.47
CA VAL A 109 10.79 5.34 4.70
C VAL A 109 10.75 3.83 4.56
N TYR A 110 10.35 3.32 3.40
CA TYR A 110 10.46 1.92 3.02
C TYR A 110 11.21 1.79 1.68
N PRO A 111 11.93 0.68 1.45
CA PRO A 111 12.64 0.45 0.21
C PRO A 111 11.69 0.04 -0.92
N SER A 112 12.08 0.38 -2.15
CA SER A 112 11.45 -0.05 -3.39
C SER A 112 12.53 -0.43 -4.40
N ALA A 113 12.34 -1.53 -5.12
CA ALA A 113 13.29 -1.97 -6.14
C ALA A 113 13.48 -0.86 -7.18
N GLY A 114 14.69 -0.33 -7.30
CA GLY A 114 15.01 0.74 -8.24
C GLY A 114 14.29 2.06 -7.99
N ALA A 115 13.80 2.29 -6.76
CA ALA A 115 13.02 3.48 -6.38
C ALA A 115 11.78 3.71 -7.27
N ARG A 116 11.13 2.63 -7.70
CA ARG A 116 9.99 2.69 -8.66
C ARG A 116 8.63 2.94 -7.99
N PHE A 117 8.49 2.58 -6.72
CA PHE A 117 7.29 2.73 -5.89
C PHE A 117 5.96 2.40 -6.62
N PRO A 118 5.79 1.18 -7.15
CA PRO A 118 4.55 0.72 -7.75
C PRO A 118 3.37 0.67 -6.77
N VAL A 119 3.62 0.57 -5.45
CA VAL A 119 2.55 0.35 -4.48
C VAL A 119 1.75 1.63 -4.21
N GLU A 120 0.44 1.55 -4.42
CA GLU A 120 -0.54 2.59 -4.10
C GLU A 120 -1.31 2.26 -2.83
N VAL A 121 -1.79 3.30 -2.14
CA VAL A 121 -2.51 3.18 -0.87
C VAL A 121 -3.93 3.70 -1.04
N TYR A 122 -4.89 2.83 -0.78
CA TYR A 122 -6.30 3.18 -0.69
C TYR A 122 -6.80 2.93 0.73
N VAL A 123 -7.81 3.68 1.14
CA VAL A 123 -8.42 3.56 2.47
C VAL A 123 -9.93 3.48 2.33
N ALA A 124 -10.52 2.37 2.74
CA ALA A 124 -11.95 2.23 2.95
C ALA A 124 -12.27 2.72 4.36
N VAL A 125 -12.79 3.93 4.49
CA VAL A 125 -13.14 4.54 5.78
C VAL A 125 -14.58 4.18 6.13
N SER A 126 -14.77 3.45 7.22
CA SER A 126 -16.10 3.17 7.78
C SER A 126 -16.45 4.20 8.85
N ARG A 127 -15.54 4.45 9.80
CA ARG A 127 -15.71 5.32 10.97
C ARG A 127 -14.39 6.01 11.31
N CYS A 128 -14.26 7.27 10.96
CA CYS A 128 -13.14 8.12 11.33
C CYS A 128 -13.63 9.54 11.57
N GLU A 129 -13.12 10.19 12.61
CA GLU A 129 -13.48 11.56 12.94
C GLU A 129 -13.08 12.51 11.79
N GLY A 130 -13.96 13.44 11.42
CA GLY A 130 -13.69 14.41 10.35
C GLY A 130 -13.61 13.82 8.93
N VAL A 131 -13.71 12.49 8.74
CA VAL A 131 -13.68 11.83 7.43
C VAL A 131 -15.00 11.10 7.19
N ALA A 132 -15.73 11.51 6.16
CA ALA A 132 -16.96 10.82 5.77
C ALA A 132 -16.69 9.35 5.39
N SER A 133 -17.65 8.45 5.65
CA SER A 133 -17.50 7.07 5.20
C SER A 133 -17.42 7.02 3.66
N GLY A 134 -16.45 6.25 3.15
CA GLY A 134 -16.10 6.26 1.74
C GLY A 134 -14.87 5.42 1.40
N LEU A 135 -14.58 5.32 0.11
CA LEU A 135 -13.33 4.83 -0.42
C LEU A 135 -12.47 6.02 -0.85
N TYR A 136 -11.20 6.00 -0.44
CA TYR A 136 -10.25 7.06 -0.69
C TYR A 136 -8.96 6.51 -1.31
N HIS A 137 -8.31 7.32 -2.14
CA HIS A 137 -6.92 7.12 -2.56
C HIS A 137 -6.03 8.09 -1.78
N TYR A 138 -4.91 7.63 -1.23
CA TYR A 138 -4.00 8.47 -0.47
C TYR A 138 -2.89 9.03 -1.35
N ARG A 139 -2.73 10.36 -1.34
CA ARG A 139 -1.68 11.09 -2.05
C ARG A 139 -0.51 11.35 -1.09
N PRO A 140 0.62 10.64 -1.21
CA PRO A 140 1.74 10.82 -0.28
C PRO A 140 2.46 12.16 -0.44
N LEU A 141 2.42 12.79 -1.64
CA LEU A 141 3.04 14.10 -1.87
C LEU A 141 2.31 15.24 -1.15
N ASP A 142 0.98 15.24 -1.26
CA ASP A 142 0.13 16.31 -0.73
C ASP A 142 -0.39 16.01 0.67
N HIS A 143 -0.09 14.81 1.19
CA HIS A 143 -0.61 14.28 2.45
C HIS A 143 -2.14 14.47 2.54
N ALA A 144 -2.85 13.88 1.59
CA ALA A 144 -4.28 14.10 1.40
C ALA A 144 -5.00 12.84 0.89
N LEU A 145 -6.31 12.79 1.08
CA LEU A 145 -7.20 11.75 0.59
C LEU A 145 -8.04 12.25 -0.58
N GLU A 146 -8.04 11.53 -1.69
CA GLU A 146 -8.97 11.73 -2.81
C GLU A 146 -10.19 10.82 -2.62
N GLN A 147 -11.38 11.39 -2.47
CA GLN A 147 -12.61 10.63 -2.26
C GLN A 147 -13.09 10.00 -3.57
N LEU A 148 -12.87 8.70 -3.74
CA LEU A 148 -13.26 7.96 -4.95
C LEU A 148 -14.73 7.58 -4.94
N ALA A 149 -15.27 7.26 -3.76
CA ALA A 149 -16.68 6.94 -3.61
C ALA A 149 -17.15 7.26 -2.19
N ALA A 150 -18.25 8.00 -2.07
CA ALA A 150 -18.90 8.22 -0.79
C ALA A 150 -19.79 7.03 -0.38
N GLY A 151 -20.13 7.00 0.90
CA GLY A 151 -21.19 6.16 1.46
C GLY A 151 -20.69 5.01 2.34
N PRO A 152 -21.62 4.27 2.97
CA PRO A 152 -21.29 3.24 3.95
C PRO A 152 -20.45 2.10 3.36
N GLN A 153 -19.46 1.65 4.14
CA GLN A 153 -18.52 0.60 3.70
C GLN A 153 -18.88 -0.82 4.13
N ARG A 154 -19.71 -0.99 5.17
CA ARG A 154 -19.98 -2.31 5.77
C ARG A 154 -20.33 -3.39 4.74
N ASP A 155 -21.39 -3.17 3.96
CA ASP A 155 -21.84 -4.16 2.96
C ASP A 155 -20.84 -4.33 1.82
N ARG A 156 -20.13 -3.27 1.44
CA ARG A 156 -19.11 -3.31 0.39
C ARG A 156 -17.92 -4.17 0.82
N LEU A 157 -17.40 -3.93 2.02
CA LEU A 157 -16.33 -4.72 2.63
C LEU A 157 -16.75 -6.17 2.89
N ARG A 158 -17.98 -6.40 3.37
CA ARG A 158 -18.51 -7.75 3.58
C ARG A 158 -18.56 -8.58 2.30
N ARG A 159 -18.88 -7.96 1.16
CA ARG A 159 -18.90 -8.62 -0.16
C ARG A 159 -17.51 -9.00 -0.66
N VAL A 160 -16.49 -8.20 -0.33
CA VAL A 160 -15.10 -8.40 -0.77
C VAL A 160 -14.36 -9.39 0.13
N PHE A 161 -14.50 -9.24 1.44
CA PHE A 161 -13.72 -10.00 2.43
C PHE A 161 -14.45 -11.22 3.00
N GLY A 162 -15.79 -11.23 3.00
CA GLY A 162 -16.54 -12.38 3.51
C GLY A 162 -16.60 -12.52 5.04
N HIS A 163 -16.08 -11.55 5.80
CA HIS A 163 -16.02 -11.59 7.26
C HIS A 163 -16.60 -10.34 7.91
N ASP A 164 -17.48 -10.52 8.90
CA ASP A 164 -18.16 -9.40 9.58
C ASP A 164 -17.19 -8.53 10.38
N TRP A 165 -16.18 -9.12 11.04
CA TRP A 165 -15.17 -8.36 11.78
C TRP A 165 -14.36 -7.39 10.91
N ILE A 166 -14.19 -7.68 9.61
CA ILE A 166 -13.57 -6.75 8.65
C ILE A 166 -14.59 -5.70 8.19
N ALA A 167 -15.84 -6.11 7.95
CA ALA A 167 -16.91 -5.22 7.54
C ALA A 167 -17.24 -4.16 8.62
N ASP A 168 -17.03 -4.50 9.88
CA ASP A 168 -17.27 -3.64 11.03
C ASP A 168 -16.03 -2.82 11.44
N ALA A 169 -14.88 -2.95 10.75
CA ALA A 169 -13.65 -2.20 11.05
C ALA A 169 -13.82 -0.67 10.96
N ARG A 170 -12.95 0.09 11.67
CA ARG A 170 -12.92 1.57 11.61
C ARG A 170 -12.47 2.04 10.22
N CYS A 171 -11.40 1.45 9.69
CA CYS A 171 -11.04 1.52 8.28
C CYS A 171 -10.28 0.28 7.81
N VAL A 172 -10.17 0.12 6.49
CA VAL A 172 -9.33 -0.90 5.85
C VAL A 172 -8.37 -0.21 4.88
N VAL A 173 -7.07 -0.41 5.10
CA VAL A 173 -6.02 0.02 4.18
C VAL A 173 -5.84 -1.06 3.11
N LEU A 174 -5.77 -0.67 1.84
CA LEU A 174 -5.66 -1.55 0.69
C LEU A 174 -4.42 -1.15 -0.09
N LEU A 175 -3.54 -2.11 -0.31
CA LEU A 175 -2.29 -1.92 -1.05
C LEU A 175 -2.45 -2.58 -2.42
N SER A 176 -2.41 -1.76 -3.46
CA SER A 176 -2.33 -2.25 -4.85
C SER A 176 -0.97 -1.94 -5.44
N ALA A 177 -0.65 -2.53 -6.59
CA ALA A 177 0.55 -2.21 -7.34
C ALA A 177 0.24 -1.91 -8.79
N GLU A 178 0.64 -0.73 -9.24
CA GLU A 178 0.70 -0.30 -10.63
C GLU A 178 1.95 -0.91 -11.27
N LEU A 179 1.81 -2.11 -11.83
CA LEU A 179 2.93 -2.95 -12.25
C LEU A 179 3.73 -2.32 -13.39
N SER A 180 3.09 -1.50 -14.24
CA SER A 180 3.74 -0.82 -15.36
C SER A 180 4.94 0.02 -14.90
N ARG A 181 4.85 0.66 -13.72
CA ARG A 181 5.93 1.48 -13.13
C ARG A 181 7.20 0.69 -12.90
N SER A 182 7.09 -0.57 -12.52
CA SER A 182 8.23 -1.45 -12.27
C SER A 182 8.60 -2.29 -13.50
N ALA A 183 7.61 -2.66 -14.32
CA ALA A 183 7.80 -3.51 -15.49
C ALA A 183 8.70 -2.87 -16.54
N VAL A 184 8.65 -1.54 -16.69
CA VAL A 184 9.55 -0.80 -17.59
C VAL A 184 11.05 -1.04 -17.32
N LYS A 185 11.40 -1.40 -16.08
CA LYS A 185 12.78 -1.71 -15.67
C LYS A 185 13.03 -3.20 -15.45
N TYR A 186 12.03 -3.94 -14.98
CA TYR A 186 12.20 -5.28 -14.44
C TYR A 186 11.40 -6.38 -15.16
N GLY A 187 10.59 -6.04 -16.17
CA GLY A 187 9.69 -6.97 -16.83
C GLY A 187 8.83 -7.75 -15.82
N ASP A 188 8.71 -9.07 -15.99
CA ASP A 188 7.90 -9.95 -15.14
C ASP A 188 8.32 -9.94 -13.65
N ARG A 189 9.57 -9.57 -13.35
CA ARG A 189 10.07 -9.46 -11.97
C ARG A 189 9.44 -8.28 -11.21
N ALA A 190 8.80 -7.34 -11.92
CA ALA A 190 8.04 -6.25 -11.33
C ALA A 190 6.99 -6.74 -10.32
N TYR A 191 6.29 -7.84 -10.61
CA TYR A 191 5.30 -8.40 -9.70
C TYR A 191 5.94 -8.89 -8.40
N ARG A 192 7.07 -9.61 -8.50
CA ARG A 192 7.83 -10.10 -7.33
C ARG A 192 8.31 -8.94 -6.45
N PHE A 193 8.84 -7.88 -7.05
CA PHE A 193 9.29 -6.71 -6.30
C PHE A 193 8.13 -5.92 -5.68
N SER A 194 6.98 -5.86 -6.36
CA SER A 194 5.79 -5.20 -5.82
C SER A 194 5.23 -5.91 -4.59
N LEU A 195 5.25 -7.24 -4.56
CA LEU A 195 4.89 -8.03 -3.37
C LEU A 195 5.84 -7.75 -2.18
N ILE A 196 7.15 -7.69 -2.45
CA ILE A 196 8.16 -7.37 -1.43
C ILE A 196 7.97 -5.95 -0.89
N GLU A 197 7.71 -4.98 -1.77
CA GLU A 197 7.42 -3.60 -1.38
C GLU A 197 6.15 -3.48 -0.54
N ALA A 198 5.06 -4.15 -0.93
CA ALA A 198 3.82 -4.19 -0.16
C ALA A 198 4.07 -4.77 1.25
N GLY A 199 4.95 -5.77 1.37
CA GLY A 199 5.40 -6.30 2.67
C GLY A 199 6.15 -5.28 3.53
N HIS A 200 7.09 -4.53 2.94
CA HIS A 200 7.80 -3.46 3.66
C HIS A 200 6.84 -2.37 4.15
N LEU A 201 5.95 -1.90 3.28
CA LEU A 201 4.97 -0.88 3.63
C LEU A 201 3.99 -1.38 4.70
N MET A 202 3.52 -2.63 4.58
CA MET A 202 2.68 -3.24 5.62
C MET A 202 3.40 -3.29 6.97
N HIS A 203 4.69 -3.61 6.99
CA HIS A 203 5.44 -3.65 8.23
C HIS A 203 5.56 -2.26 8.87
N ASN A 204 5.74 -1.21 8.07
CA ASN A 204 5.66 0.15 8.59
C ASN A 204 4.29 0.46 9.19
N LEU A 205 3.19 0.12 8.50
CA LEU A 205 1.83 0.29 9.04
C LEU A 205 1.66 -0.43 10.39
N LEU A 206 2.22 -1.63 10.53
CA LEU A 206 2.18 -2.40 11.77
C LEU A 206 2.92 -1.72 12.91
N LEU A 207 4.13 -1.20 12.66
CA LEU A 207 4.95 -0.57 13.69
C LEU A 207 4.38 0.80 14.10
N VAL A 208 3.98 1.61 13.12
CA VAL A 208 3.35 2.92 13.38
C VAL A 208 2.01 2.73 14.10
N GLY A 209 1.19 1.77 13.67
CA GLY A 209 -0.05 1.43 14.36
C GLY A 209 0.18 1.01 15.82
N THR A 210 1.19 0.16 16.05
CA THR A 210 1.58 -0.28 17.41
C THR A 210 1.95 0.90 18.30
N ASP A 211 2.77 1.84 17.80
CA ASP A 211 3.16 3.04 18.53
C ASP A 211 1.96 3.98 18.82
N LEU A 212 1.03 4.09 17.88
CA LEU A 212 -0.21 4.86 18.03
C LEU A 212 -1.28 4.16 18.89
N GLY A 213 -1.00 2.96 19.41
CA GLY A 213 -1.99 2.16 20.15
C GLY A 213 -3.20 1.73 19.30
N SER A 214 -3.06 1.69 17.98
CA SER A 214 -4.09 1.23 17.04
C SER A 214 -3.68 -0.07 16.38
N ALA A 215 -4.52 -1.10 16.54
CA ALA A 215 -4.21 -2.41 16.01
C ALA A 215 -4.31 -2.41 14.47
N VAL A 216 -3.27 -2.92 13.82
CA VAL A 216 -3.23 -3.13 12.38
C VAL A 216 -3.13 -4.63 12.12
N THR A 217 -4.12 -5.19 11.43
CA THR A 217 -4.21 -6.63 11.15
C THR A 217 -4.12 -6.88 9.65
N PRO A 218 -3.01 -7.45 9.16
CA PRO A 218 -2.85 -7.71 7.74
C PRO A 218 -3.75 -8.85 7.26
N ILE A 219 -4.31 -8.70 6.06
CA ILE A 219 -5.22 -9.64 5.41
C ILE A 219 -4.82 -9.79 3.95
N GLY A 220 -4.48 -11.03 3.56
CA GLY A 220 -4.26 -11.41 2.17
C GLY A 220 -5.48 -12.08 1.51
N GLY A 221 -6.51 -12.41 2.30
CA GLY A 221 -7.70 -13.08 1.81
C GLY A 221 -8.81 -12.08 1.45
N PHE A 222 -9.06 -11.91 0.16
CA PHE A 222 -10.20 -11.18 -0.38
C PHE A 222 -10.58 -11.77 -1.75
N ALA A 223 -11.79 -11.49 -2.22
CA ALA A 223 -12.18 -11.85 -3.59
C ALA A 223 -11.64 -10.82 -4.58
N ASP A 224 -10.53 -11.13 -5.27
CA ASP A 224 -9.82 -10.24 -6.20
C ASP A 224 -10.76 -9.49 -7.16
N ASP A 225 -11.57 -10.22 -7.95
CA ASP A 225 -12.51 -9.60 -8.90
C ASP A 225 -13.50 -8.62 -8.25
N ARG A 226 -13.87 -8.86 -6.99
CA ARG A 226 -14.76 -7.95 -6.25
C ARG A 226 -13.97 -6.77 -5.70
N MET A 227 -12.73 -6.98 -5.26
CA MET A 227 -11.82 -5.95 -4.80
C MET A 227 -11.48 -4.97 -5.94
N HIS A 228 -11.05 -5.45 -7.11
CA HIS A 228 -10.73 -4.58 -8.25
C HIS A 228 -11.93 -3.74 -8.68
N ARG A 229 -13.13 -4.35 -8.76
CA ARG A 229 -14.37 -3.59 -9.04
C ARG A 229 -14.70 -2.57 -7.96
N TYR A 230 -14.47 -2.91 -6.70
CA TYR A 230 -14.68 -2.00 -5.58
C TYR A 230 -13.75 -0.78 -5.64
N LEU A 231 -12.49 -0.95 -6.04
CA LEU A 231 -11.54 0.15 -6.26
C LEU A 231 -11.73 0.88 -7.60
N GLY A 232 -12.57 0.35 -8.51
CA GLY A 232 -12.70 0.88 -9.86
C GLY A 232 -11.45 0.64 -10.73
N LEU A 233 -10.68 -0.40 -10.44
CA LEU A 233 -9.48 -0.77 -11.20
C LEU A 233 -9.86 -1.51 -12.48
N GLY A 234 -9.23 -1.11 -13.59
CA GLY A 234 -9.36 -1.76 -14.89
C GLY A 234 -8.48 -3.02 -15.02
N PRO A 235 -8.66 -3.82 -16.07
CA PRO A 235 -8.11 -5.18 -16.16
C PRO A 235 -6.62 -5.31 -16.46
N THR A 236 -5.83 -4.25 -16.58
CA THR A 236 -4.51 -4.40 -17.25
C THR A 236 -3.28 -4.10 -16.42
N GLU A 237 -3.26 -3.16 -15.46
CA GLU A 237 -1.95 -2.73 -14.91
C GLU A 237 -1.89 -2.53 -13.39
N GLU A 238 -3.02 -2.43 -12.69
CA GLU A 238 -3.04 -2.27 -11.23
C GLU A 238 -3.79 -3.39 -10.50
N TYR A 239 -3.11 -4.05 -9.57
CA TYR A 239 -3.65 -5.20 -8.85
C TYR A 239 -3.55 -5.02 -7.34
N VAL A 240 -4.63 -5.32 -6.61
CA VAL A 240 -4.59 -5.34 -5.14
C VAL A 240 -3.76 -6.53 -4.68
N LEU A 241 -2.75 -6.26 -3.86
CA LEU A 241 -1.78 -7.25 -3.38
C LEU A 241 -2.02 -7.62 -1.92
N TYR A 242 -2.40 -6.64 -1.11
CA TYR A 242 -2.45 -6.78 0.33
C TYR A 242 -3.45 -5.82 0.95
N SER A 243 -3.90 -6.10 2.17
CA SER A 243 -4.78 -5.21 2.92
C SER A 243 -4.49 -5.27 4.41
N ALA A 244 -4.92 -4.26 5.16
CA ALA A 244 -4.82 -4.19 6.60
C ALA A 244 -6.13 -3.66 7.18
N VAL A 245 -6.64 -4.33 8.20
CA VAL A 245 -7.72 -3.81 9.03
C VAL A 245 -7.13 -2.92 10.11
N VAL A 246 -7.67 -1.72 10.27
CA VAL A 246 -7.34 -0.84 11.40
C VAL A 246 -8.51 -0.92 12.38
N SER A 247 -8.27 -1.61 13.49
CA SER A 247 -9.22 -1.86 14.58
C SER A 247 -8.92 -0.97 15.77
#